data_AF-A0A2D4FK98-F1
#
_entry.id   AF-A0A2D4FK98-F1
#
_cell.length_a   1.000
_cell.length_b   1.000
_cell.length_c   1.000
_cell.angle_alpha   90.00
_cell.angle_beta   90.00
_cell.angle_gamma   90.00
#
_symmetry.space_group_name_H-M   'P 1'
#
loop_
_entity.id
_entity.type
_entity.pdbx_description
1 polymer ?
#
loop_
_entity_poly.entity_id
_entity_poly.type
_entity_poly.pdbx_seq_one_letter_code
_entity_poly.pdbx_strand_id
1 'polypeptide(L)'
;QVRKQMEEEQRTIREFLGKNVTEPTKKSEKQLECLLTHCIKVPMLVLDPALPNNVTLKDLPSVYPPLRSANSIFSVAKPKNPSTNVTVVVFDTAKEAEDAHSLMLKESIKQTAWRGYLTTDKEVPGLVIMQDLVFLKGFPLTFKETSQLRAKLPEILVSKIKQLQLYSEASVALLQLIDPKVFQELNKQAKKNMTIEGKELTLNPAYLLWDLSAISQVGKIL
;
A
#
# COMPACT_ATOMS: atom_id res chain seq x y z
N GLN A 1 -8.97 42.31 48.13
CA GLN A 1 -7.61 42.30 47.54
C GLN A 1 -7.41 41.11 46.60
N VAL A 2 -7.75 39.89 47.02
CA VAL A 2 -7.61 38.64 46.22
C VAL A 2 -8.43 38.59 44.92
N ARG A 3 -9.67 39.11 44.93
CA ARG A 3 -10.58 39.05 43.77
C ARG A 3 -10.09 39.85 42.54
N LYS A 4 -9.40 40.97 42.78
CA LYS A 4 -8.80 41.79 41.71
C LYS A 4 -7.55 41.12 41.11
N GLN A 5 -6.74 40.44 41.92
CA GLN A 5 -5.60 39.66 41.46
C GLN A 5 -6.04 38.48 40.56
N MET A 6 -7.12 37.79 40.93
CA MET A 6 -7.67 36.72 40.09
C MET A 6 -8.20 37.22 38.74
N GLU A 7 -8.81 38.42 38.72
CA GLU A 7 -9.30 39.03 37.48
C GLU A 7 -8.16 39.49 36.56
N GLU A 8 -7.06 40.02 37.12
CA GLU A 8 -5.86 40.39 36.35
C GLU A 8 -5.08 39.16 35.86
N GLU A 9 -4.99 38.09 36.64
CA GLU A 9 -4.40 36.82 36.18
C GLU A 9 -5.23 36.21 35.05
N GLN A 10 -6.56 36.15 35.18
CA GLN A 10 -7.42 35.64 34.10
C GLN A 10 -7.35 36.49 32.83
N ARG A 11 -7.18 37.81 32.97
CA ARG A 11 -7.01 38.72 31.83
C ARG A 11 -5.65 38.50 31.14
N THR A 12 -4.58 38.35 31.91
CA THR A 12 -3.24 38.07 31.39
C THR A 12 -3.19 36.71 30.68
N ILE A 13 -3.86 35.69 31.24
CA ILE A 13 -3.99 34.36 30.61
C ILE A 13 -4.80 34.45 29.31
N ARG A 14 -5.92 35.19 29.27
CA ARG A 14 -6.68 35.39 28.04
C ARG A 14 -5.91 36.15 26.96
N GLU A 15 -5.11 37.14 27.35
CA GLU A 15 -4.27 37.89 26.40
C GLU A 15 -3.08 37.06 25.91
N PHE A 16 -2.50 36.18 26.73
CA PHE A 16 -1.48 35.22 26.32
C PHE A 16 -2.04 34.13 25.39
N LEU A 17 -3.21 33.58 25.72
CA LEU A 17 -3.92 32.61 24.87
C LEU A 17 -4.46 33.24 23.58
N GLY A 18 -4.79 34.53 23.57
CA GLY A 18 -5.23 35.26 22.39
C GLY A 18 -4.10 35.73 21.46
N LYS A 19 -2.87 35.88 21.99
CA LYS A 19 -1.68 36.23 21.19
C LYS A 19 -0.95 35.01 20.63
N ASN A 20 -1.08 33.85 21.27
CA ASN A 20 -0.81 32.58 20.61
C ASN A 20 -2.04 32.20 19.77
N VAL A 21 -2.24 32.97 18.69
CA VAL A 21 -2.80 32.42 17.47
C VAL A 21 -1.89 31.26 17.15
N THR A 22 -2.28 30.09 17.62
CA THR A 22 -1.85 28.84 17.05
C THR A 22 -2.17 29.05 15.58
N GLU A 23 -1.12 29.26 14.76
CA GLU A 23 -1.17 28.82 13.37
C GLU A 23 -2.01 27.56 13.39
N PRO A 24 -3.10 27.46 12.60
CA PRO A 24 -3.91 26.26 12.61
C PRO A 24 -2.89 25.17 12.41
N THR A 25 -2.62 24.39 13.48
CA THR A 25 -1.56 23.37 13.49
C THR A 25 -1.84 22.69 12.19
N LYS A 26 -0.94 22.86 11.20
CA LYS A 26 -1.05 22.18 9.91
C LYS A 26 -1.47 20.82 10.37
N LYS A 27 -2.71 20.42 10.08
CA LYS A 27 -3.19 19.10 10.47
C LYS A 27 -2.06 18.26 9.94
N SER A 28 -1.24 17.76 10.86
CA SER A 28 -0.35 16.68 10.54
C SER A 28 -1.42 15.65 10.26
N GLU A 29 -1.81 15.57 8.98
CA GLU A 29 -2.31 14.35 8.41
C GLU A 29 -1.19 13.40 8.75
N LYS A 30 -1.28 12.84 9.96
CA LYS A 30 -0.47 11.72 10.38
C LYS A 30 -0.75 10.74 9.27
N GLN A 31 0.23 10.60 8.39
CA GLN A 31 0.16 9.68 7.28
C GLN A 31 -0.28 8.37 7.91
N LEU A 32 -1.50 7.93 7.60
CA LEU A 32 -2.06 6.77 8.25
C LEU A 32 -1.10 5.62 7.99
N GLU A 33 -0.63 4.99 9.07
CA GLU A 33 0.23 3.83 8.98
C GLU A 33 -0.64 2.59 8.89
N CYS A 34 -0.25 1.66 8.03
CA CYS A 34 -0.95 0.40 7.90
C CYS A 34 -0.47 -0.54 9.00
N LEU A 35 -1.33 -0.77 10.00
CA LEU A 35 -1.02 -1.60 11.17
C LEU A 35 -1.29 -3.10 10.96
N LEU A 36 -1.55 -3.52 9.71
CA LEU A 36 -1.82 -4.91 9.36
C LEU A 36 -0.54 -5.73 9.26
N THR A 37 -0.66 -7.05 9.39
CA THR A 37 0.49 -7.96 9.36
C THR A 37 1.15 -7.93 7.99
N HIS A 38 2.48 -7.71 7.98
CA HIS A 38 3.29 -7.61 6.76
C HIS A 38 2.72 -6.58 5.76
N CYS A 39 2.17 -5.48 6.27
CA CYS A 39 1.63 -4.44 5.41
C CYS A 39 2.76 -3.65 4.76
N ILE A 40 2.84 -3.72 3.43
CA ILE A 40 3.85 -3.03 2.65
C ILE A 40 3.20 -1.98 1.75
N LYS A 41 3.83 -0.81 1.68
CA LYS A 41 3.47 0.21 0.68
C LYS A 41 4.04 -0.22 -0.66
N VAL A 42 3.18 -0.41 -1.66
CA VAL A 42 3.57 -0.88 -3.00
C VAL A 42 3.63 0.27 -4.01
N PRO A 43 4.34 0.11 -5.15
CA PRO A 43 4.37 1.11 -6.22
C PRO A 43 3.07 1.11 -7.03
N MET A 44 1.94 1.27 -6.35
CA MET A 44 0.61 1.30 -6.95
C MET A 44 -0.22 2.46 -6.41
N LEU A 45 -1.06 3.01 -7.27
CA LEU A 45 -2.13 3.93 -6.93
C LEU A 45 -3.48 3.33 -7.25
N VAL A 46 -4.47 3.64 -6.43
CA VAL A 46 -5.86 3.22 -6.67
C VAL A 46 -6.70 4.47 -6.90
N LEU A 47 -7.34 4.52 -8.07
CA LEU A 47 -8.17 5.62 -8.52
C LEU A 47 -9.65 5.32 -8.27
N ASP A 48 -10.32 6.22 -7.56
CA ASP A 48 -11.75 6.20 -7.31
C ASP A 48 -12.35 7.59 -7.60
N PRO A 49 -13.24 7.75 -8.61
CA PRO A 49 -13.81 6.71 -9.48
C PRO A 49 -12.76 6.05 -10.41
N ALA A 50 -13.09 4.87 -10.96
CA ALA A 50 -12.25 4.22 -11.98
C ALA A 50 -12.06 5.11 -13.21
N LEU A 51 -10.94 4.90 -13.92
CA LEU A 51 -10.74 5.50 -15.24
C LEU A 51 -11.84 5.02 -16.20
N PRO A 52 -12.27 5.88 -17.14
CA PRO A 52 -13.18 5.47 -18.21
C PRO A 52 -12.63 4.27 -19.00
N ASN A 53 -13.50 3.36 -19.41
CA ASN A 53 -13.11 2.12 -20.10
C ASN A 53 -12.38 2.34 -21.45
N ASN A 54 -12.47 3.54 -22.03
CA ASN A 54 -11.76 3.90 -23.26
C ASN A 54 -10.32 4.39 -23.03
N VAL A 55 -9.91 4.60 -21.78
CA VAL A 55 -8.55 5.05 -21.44
C VAL A 55 -7.64 3.84 -21.32
N THR A 56 -6.62 3.78 -22.16
CA THR A 56 -5.57 2.76 -22.09
C THR A 56 -4.30 3.32 -21.44
N LEU A 57 -3.33 2.44 -21.17
CA LEU A 57 -2.01 2.83 -20.65
C LEU A 57 -1.33 3.90 -21.52
N LYS A 58 -1.51 3.82 -22.84
CA LYS A 58 -0.89 4.74 -23.81
C LYS A 58 -1.50 6.14 -23.78
N ASP A 59 -2.73 6.26 -23.30
CA ASP A 59 -3.45 7.53 -23.23
C ASP A 59 -3.14 8.31 -21.94
N LEU A 60 -2.62 7.63 -20.91
CA LEU A 60 -2.34 8.24 -19.60
C LEU A 60 -1.45 9.48 -19.68
N PRO A 61 -0.32 9.51 -20.42
CA PRO A 61 0.54 10.69 -20.45
C PRO A 61 -0.18 11.96 -20.94
N SER A 62 -1.17 11.79 -21.83
CA SER A 62 -1.94 12.88 -22.43
C SER A 62 -3.17 13.26 -21.60
N VAL A 63 -3.91 12.28 -21.08
CA VAL A 63 -5.19 12.51 -20.39
C VAL A 63 -5.00 12.69 -18.88
N TYR A 64 -4.02 12.00 -18.30
CA TYR A 64 -3.67 12.05 -16.88
C TYR A 64 -2.15 12.22 -16.72
N PRO A 65 -1.60 13.42 -17.02
CA PRO A 65 -0.17 13.68 -17.03
C PRO A 65 0.60 13.21 -15.77
N PRO A 66 0.04 13.26 -14.55
CA PRO A 66 0.68 12.70 -13.35
C PRO A 66 0.96 11.20 -13.41
N LEU A 67 0.19 10.45 -14.19
CA LEU A 67 0.27 8.98 -14.30
C LEU A 67 1.15 8.52 -15.48
N ARG A 68 1.91 9.43 -16.11
CA ARG A 68 2.71 9.15 -17.32
C ARG A 68 3.73 8.02 -17.17
N SER A 69 4.23 7.79 -15.96
CA SER A 69 5.24 6.75 -15.67
C SER A 69 4.61 5.41 -15.31
N ALA A 70 3.30 5.25 -15.46
CA ALA A 70 2.64 3.97 -15.24
C ALA A 70 3.11 2.93 -16.27
N ASN A 71 3.37 1.70 -15.80
CA ASN A 71 3.75 0.57 -16.64
C ASN A 71 2.57 -0.38 -16.91
N SER A 72 1.50 -0.30 -16.12
CA SER A 72 0.32 -1.16 -16.22
C SER A 72 -0.88 -0.52 -15.53
N ILE A 73 -2.07 -0.82 -16.04
CA ILE A 73 -3.34 -0.48 -15.43
C ILE A 73 -4.32 -1.65 -15.51
N PHE A 74 -5.13 -1.83 -14.47
CA PHE A 74 -6.19 -2.82 -14.48
C PHE A 74 -7.36 -2.41 -13.58
N SER A 75 -8.52 -3.00 -13.83
CA SER A 75 -9.75 -2.70 -13.09
C SER A 75 -10.00 -3.74 -12.00
N VAL A 76 -10.50 -3.27 -10.85
CA VAL A 76 -10.81 -4.10 -9.70
C VAL A 76 -12.19 -3.72 -9.17
N ALA A 77 -13.04 -4.70 -8.89
CA ALA A 77 -14.35 -4.45 -8.29
C ALA A 77 -14.19 -4.00 -6.83
N LYS A 78 -14.99 -3.00 -6.40
CA LYS A 78 -14.92 -2.53 -5.01
C LYS A 78 -15.46 -3.60 -4.06
N PRO A 79 -14.75 -3.93 -2.97
CA PRO A 79 -15.21 -4.95 -2.02
C PRO A 79 -16.57 -4.65 -1.38
N LYS A 80 -16.86 -3.37 -1.09
CA LYS A 80 -18.13 -2.95 -0.47
C LYS A 80 -19.27 -2.71 -1.48
N ASN A 81 -18.94 -2.49 -2.75
CA ASN A 81 -19.92 -2.23 -3.81
C ASN A 81 -19.44 -2.83 -5.15
N PRO A 82 -19.64 -4.15 -5.37
CA PRO A 82 -19.09 -4.85 -6.52
C PRO A 82 -19.67 -4.40 -7.86
N SER A 83 -20.74 -3.59 -7.87
CA SER A 83 -21.29 -2.97 -9.09
C SER A 83 -20.44 -1.79 -9.60
N THR A 84 -19.44 -1.36 -8.83
CA THR A 84 -18.51 -0.29 -9.21
C THR A 84 -17.09 -0.76 -9.11
N ASN A 85 -16.23 -0.26 -10.00
CA ASN A 85 -14.83 -0.60 -10.02
C ASN A 85 -13.96 0.58 -9.57
N VAL A 86 -12.72 0.27 -9.22
CA VAL A 86 -11.59 1.18 -9.14
C VAL A 86 -10.59 0.82 -10.24
N THR A 87 -9.69 1.75 -10.55
CA THR A 87 -8.53 1.45 -11.40
C THR A 87 -7.28 1.40 -10.55
N VAL A 88 -6.52 0.32 -10.69
CA VAL A 88 -5.18 0.21 -10.11
C VAL A 88 -4.17 0.60 -11.18
N VAL A 89 -3.28 1.52 -10.82
CA VAL A 89 -2.17 2.00 -11.65
C VAL A 89 -0.88 1.53 -11.03
N VAL A 90 -0.05 0.83 -11.81
CA VAL A 90 1.20 0.25 -11.36
C VAL A 90 2.38 1.02 -11.95
N PHE A 91 3.41 1.23 -11.12
CA PHE A 91 4.66 1.91 -11.47
C PHE A 91 5.83 0.96 -11.28
N ASP A 92 6.97 1.26 -11.91
CA ASP A 92 8.19 0.45 -11.74
C ASP A 92 8.80 0.64 -10.34
N THR A 93 8.69 1.85 -9.80
CA THR A 93 9.31 2.22 -8.52
C THR A 93 8.33 2.87 -7.53
N ALA A 94 8.64 2.74 -6.23
CA ALA A 94 7.87 3.39 -5.18
C ALA A 94 7.86 4.92 -5.33
N LYS A 95 9.00 5.48 -5.76
CA LYS A 95 9.20 6.91 -5.98
C LYS A 95 8.26 7.45 -7.07
N GLU A 96 8.16 6.78 -8.22
CA GLU A 96 7.26 7.22 -9.30
C GLU A 96 5.81 7.26 -8.84
N ALA A 97 5.38 6.24 -8.09
CA ALA A 97 4.04 6.24 -7.52
C ALA A 97 3.84 7.39 -6.51
N GLU A 98 4.88 7.76 -5.75
CA GLU A 98 4.82 8.84 -4.75
C GLU A 98 4.76 10.22 -5.39
N ASP A 99 5.58 10.42 -6.43
CA ASP A 99 5.57 11.62 -7.24
C ASP A 99 4.22 11.78 -7.94
N ALA A 100 3.72 10.71 -8.58
CA ALA A 100 2.40 10.69 -9.22
C ALA A 100 1.27 11.01 -8.23
N HIS A 101 1.27 10.41 -7.04
CA HIS A 101 0.28 10.70 -5.99
C HIS A 101 0.34 12.16 -5.55
N SER A 102 1.54 12.69 -5.33
CA SER A 102 1.76 14.08 -4.92
C SER A 102 1.29 15.08 -5.97
N LEU A 103 1.47 14.76 -7.25
CA LEU A 103 0.97 15.56 -8.38
C LEU A 103 -0.56 15.49 -8.47
N MET A 104 -1.15 14.31 -8.33
CA MET A 104 -2.61 14.12 -8.34
C MET A 104 -3.31 14.89 -7.21
N LEU A 105 -2.66 15.09 -6.06
CA LEU A 105 -3.19 15.90 -4.96
C LEU A 105 -3.11 17.41 -5.22
N LYS A 106 -2.13 17.86 -6.02
CA LYS A 106 -1.89 19.28 -6.33
C LYS A 106 -2.72 19.74 -7.52
N GLU A 107 -2.83 18.90 -8.53
CA GLU A 107 -3.67 19.15 -9.69
C GLU A 107 -5.12 18.93 -9.27
N SER A 108 -6.03 19.85 -9.58
CA SER A 108 -7.47 19.73 -9.28
C SER A 108 -8.16 18.70 -10.18
N ILE A 109 -7.54 17.53 -10.36
CA ILE A 109 -8.08 16.41 -11.08
C ILE A 109 -9.24 15.88 -10.26
N LYS A 110 -10.40 15.68 -10.90
CA LYS A 110 -11.63 15.20 -10.25
C LYS A 110 -11.52 13.77 -9.69
N GLN A 111 -10.38 13.12 -9.84
CA GLN A 111 -10.16 11.73 -9.53
C GLN A 111 -9.34 11.60 -8.26
N THR A 112 -9.87 10.88 -7.28
CA THR A 112 -9.16 10.66 -6.02
C THR A 112 -8.16 9.54 -6.22
N ALA A 113 -6.90 9.80 -5.90
CA ALA A 113 -5.83 8.80 -5.94
C ALA A 113 -5.45 8.41 -4.51
N TRP A 114 -5.40 7.11 -4.25
CA TRP A 114 -4.99 6.54 -2.96
C TRP A 114 -3.70 5.74 -3.13
N ARG A 115 -2.87 5.70 -2.08
CA ARG A 115 -1.72 4.80 -2.04
C ARG A 115 -2.17 3.36 -1.87
N GLY A 116 -1.65 2.45 -2.70
CA GLY A 116 -1.85 1.01 -2.54
C GLY A 116 -0.94 0.42 -1.47
N TYR A 117 -1.51 -0.48 -0.67
CA TYR A 117 -0.80 -1.31 0.29
C TYR A 117 -1.19 -2.78 0.11
N LEU A 118 -0.23 -3.68 0.30
CA LEU A 118 -0.49 -5.12 0.31
C LEU A 118 -0.28 -5.69 1.71
N THR A 119 -1.13 -6.63 2.11
CA THR A 119 -1.03 -7.36 3.38
C THR A 119 -1.30 -8.85 3.16
N THR A 120 -0.93 -9.68 4.15
CA THR A 120 -1.34 -11.08 4.21
C THR A 120 -2.60 -11.34 5.04
N ASP A 121 -3.12 -10.32 5.73
CA ASP A 121 -4.34 -10.46 6.52
C ASP A 121 -5.53 -10.63 5.57
N LYS A 122 -6.33 -11.70 5.75
CA LYS A 122 -7.51 -11.98 4.91
C LYS A 122 -8.82 -11.45 5.50
N GLU A 123 -8.83 -11.16 6.80
CA GLU A 123 -10.06 -10.96 7.58
C GLU A 123 -10.47 -9.49 7.70
N VAL A 124 -9.70 -8.59 7.10
CA VAL A 124 -9.97 -7.16 7.14
C VAL A 124 -11.03 -6.81 6.09
N PRO A 125 -12.07 -6.02 6.45
CA PRO A 125 -13.05 -5.57 5.47
C PRO A 125 -12.42 -4.59 4.47
N GLY A 126 -12.83 -4.67 3.21
CA GLY A 126 -12.32 -3.76 2.17
C GLY A 126 -11.05 -4.26 1.45
N LEU A 127 -10.63 -5.50 1.69
CA LEU A 127 -9.53 -6.13 0.98
C LEU A 127 -9.95 -6.65 -0.40
N VAL A 128 -9.03 -6.56 -1.35
CA VAL A 128 -9.12 -7.21 -2.67
C VAL A 128 -8.02 -8.26 -2.77
N ILE A 129 -8.37 -9.49 -3.15
CA ILE A 129 -7.35 -10.52 -3.44
C ILE A 129 -6.64 -10.22 -4.76
N MET A 130 -5.30 -10.20 -4.71
CA MET A 130 -4.47 -10.09 -5.90
C MET A 130 -4.17 -11.50 -6.42
N GLN A 131 -4.71 -11.84 -7.59
CA GLN A 131 -4.69 -13.22 -8.08
C GLN A 131 -3.31 -13.69 -8.55
N ASP A 132 -2.47 -12.77 -9.02
CA ASP A 132 -1.13 -13.03 -9.55
C ASP A 132 0.00 -12.57 -8.61
N LEU A 133 -0.33 -12.03 -7.43
CA LEU A 133 0.67 -11.57 -6.45
C LEU A 133 0.63 -12.42 -5.19
N VAL A 134 1.81 -12.83 -4.75
CA VAL A 134 1.97 -13.66 -3.55
C VAL A 134 3.14 -13.17 -2.71
N PHE A 135 2.97 -13.25 -1.40
CA PHE A 135 4.04 -13.01 -0.46
C PHE A 135 4.88 -14.26 -0.27
N LEU A 136 6.19 -14.09 -0.29
CA LEU A 136 7.17 -15.07 0.13
C LEU A 136 7.77 -14.63 1.48
N LYS A 137 7.85 -15.57 2.43
CA LYS A 137 8.39 -15.36 3.77
C LYS A 137 9.27 -16.54 4.20
N GLY A 138 9.96 -16.38 5.33
CA GLY A 138 10.77 -17.44 5.94
C GLY A 138 12.22 -17.50 5.48
N PHE A 139 12.63 -16.62 4.55
CA PHE A 139 14.02 -16.53 4.12
C PHE A 139 14.90 -15.80 5.16
N PRO A 140 16.22 -16.07 5.19
CA PRO A 140 17.18 -15.34 6.02
C PRO A 140 17.13 -13.81 5.89
N LEU A 141 17.11 -13.10 7.03
CA LEU A 141 17.12 -11.62 7.09
C LEU A 141 18.44 -10.98 6.63
N THR A 142 19.45 -11.82 6.33
CA THR A 142 20.73 -11.43 5.74
C THR A 142 20.58 -10.97 4.30
N PHE A 143 19.53 -11.40 3.58
CA PHE A 143 19.27 -10.91 2.23
C PHE A 143 18.83 -9.45 2.25
N LYS A 144 19.63 -8.58 1.65
CA LYS A 144 19.35 -7.14 1.51
C LYS A 144 18.98 -6.74 0.10
N GLU A 145 19.31 -7.58 -0.88
CA GLU A 145 19.06 -7.32 -2.29
C GLU A 145 18.16 -8.40 -2.91
N THR A 146 17.28 -7.96 -3.83
CA THR A 146 16.42 -8.83 -4.66
C THR A 146 17.21 -9.91 -5.40
N SER A 147 18.41 -9.57 -5.89
CA SER A 147 19.33 -10.47 -6.61
C SER A 147 19.78 -11.65 -5.75
N GLN A 148 20.16 -11.39 -4.49
CA GLN A 148 20.64 -12.39 -3.54
C GLN A 148 19.55 -13.41 -3.23
N LEU A 149 18.34 -12.92 -2.91
CA LEU A 149 17.19 -13.79 -2.66
C LEU A 149 16.86 -14.61 -3.91
N ARG A 150 16.79 -13.96 -5.09
CA ARG A 150 16.46 -14.64 -6.35
C ARG A 150 17.44 -15.77 -6.69
N ALA A 151 18.74 -15.59 -6.45
CA ALA A 151 19.76 -16.60 -6.71
C ALA A 151 19.65 -17.83 -5.79
N LYS A 152 19.01 -17.69 -4.63
CA LYS A 152 18.84 -18.77 -3.64
C LYS A 152 17.46 -19.43 -3.70
N LEU A 153 16.53 -18.90 -4.50
CA LEU A 153 15.21 -19.49 -4.61
C LEU A 153 15.25 -20.85 -5.31
N PRO A 154 14.40 -21.80 -4.89
CA PRO A 154 14.20 -23.05 -5.62
C PRO A 154 13.81 -22.80 -7.08
N GLU A 155 14.39 -23.57 -8.01
CA GLU A 155 14.15 -23.42 -9.45
C GLU A 155 12.67 -23.56 -9.84
N ILE A 156 11.94 -24.42 -9.11
CA ILE A 156 10.49 -24.59 -9.28
C ILE A 156 9.71 -23.30 -9.02
N LEU A 157 10.21 -22.41 -8.15
CA LEU A 157 9.60 -21.11 -7.89
C LEU A 157 10.09 -20.09 -8.92
N VAL A 158 11.38 -20.08 -9.25
CA VAL A 158 11.97 -19.14 -10.22
C VAL A 158 11.32 -19.29 -11.60
N SER A 159 11.05 -20.52 -12.05
CA SER A 159 10.38 -20.82 -13.33
C SER A 159 8.90 -20.40 -13.40
N LYS A 160 8.33 -19.99 -12.26
CA LYS A 160 6.90 -19.70 -12.09
C LYS A 160 6.61 -18.21 -11.81
N ILE A 161 7.65 -17.39 -11.65
CA ILE A 161 7.54 -15.96 -11.36
C ILE A 161 7.98 -15.11 -12.54
N LYS A 162 7.25 -14.02 -12.81
CA LYS A 162 7.65 -12.94 -13.73
C LYS A 162 8.61 -11.98 -13.04
N GLN A 163 8.28 -11.59 -11.81
CA GLN A 163 9.00 -10.56 -11.07
C GLN A 163 9.10 -10.94 -9.58
N LEU A 164 10.17 -10.47 -8.96
CA LEU A 164 10.43 -10.58 -7.53
C LEU A 164 10.83 -9.19 -7.01
N GLN A 165 10.23 -8.77 -5.91
CA GLN A 165 10.58 -7.55 -5.22
C GLN A 165 10.79 -7.81 -3.72
N LEU A 166 11.96 -7.46 -3.20
CA LEU A 166 12.28 -7.62 -1.79
C LEU A 166 11.84 -6.40 -0.97
N TYR A 167 11.15 -6.65 0.15
CA TYR A 167 10.81 -5.68 1.18
C TYR A 167 11.51 -6.11 2.47
N SER A 168 12.81 -5.81 2.55
CA SER A 168 13.70 -6.30 3.62
C SER A 168 13.29 -5.82 5.01
N GLU A 169 12.79 -4.60 5.14
CA GLU A 169 12.27 -4.05 6.41
C GLU A 169 11.08 -4.84 6.95
N ALA A 170 10.19 -5.27 6.05
CA ALA A 170 9.03 -6.09 6.40
C ALA A 170 9.35 -7.59 6.43
N SER A 171 10.60 -7.99 6.14
CA SER A 171 11.03 -9.39 6.05
C SER A 171 10.18 -10.24 5.10
N VAL A 172 9.69 -9.63 4.01
CA VAL A 172 8.88 -10.28 3.00
C VAL A 172 9.40 -9.98 1.60
N ALA A 173 9.08 -10.85 0.65
CA ALA A 173 9.23 -10.57 -0.77
C ALA A 173 7.88 -10.72 -1.47
N LEU A 174 7.63 -9.87 -2.45
CA LEU A 174 6.46 -9.95 -3.31
C LEU A 174 6.86 -10.63 -4.61
N LEU A 175 6.14 -11.69 -4.98
CA LEU A 175 6.33 -12.42 -6.22
C LEU A 175 5.14 -12.15 -7.13
N GLN A 176 5.42 -11.80 -8.39
CA GLN A 176 4.42 -11.80 -9.45
C GLN A 176 4.49 -13.12 -10.19
N LEU A 177 3.39 -13.86 -10.21
CA LEU A 177 3.27 -15.14 -10.88
C LEU A 177 3.07 -14.98 -12.38
N ILE A 178 3.49 -16.00 -13.14
CA ILE A 178 3.23 -16.04 -14.59
C ILE A 178 1.72 -16.17 -14.88
N ASP A 179 1.03 -16.99 -14.09
CA ASP A 179 -0.40 -17.26 -14.18
C ASP A 179 -0.98 -17.39 -12.74
N PRO A 180 -2.13 -16.77 -12.41
CA PRO A 180 -2.81 -16.95 -11.14
C PRO A 180 -3.02 -18.41 -10.69
N LYS A 181 -3.27 -19.33 -11.63
CA LYS A 181 -3.51 -20.76 -11.35
C LYS A 181 -2.30 -21.44 -10.71
N VAL A 182 -1.10 -20.92 -11.00
CA VAL A 182 0.18 -21.43 -10.47
C VAL A 182 0.23 -21.33 -8.95
N PHE A 183 -0.47 -20.38 -8.33
CA PHE A 183 -0.49 -20.29 -6.87
C PHE A 183 -1.05 -21.56 -6.21
N GLN A 184 -2.10 -22.15 -6.78
CA GLN A 184 -2.69 -23.37 -6.22
C GLN A 184 -1.74 -24.57 -6.35
N GLU A 185 -0.97 -24.64 -7.43
CA GLU A 185 0.06 -25.66 -7.63
C GLU A 185 1.21 -25.48 -6.64
N LEU A 186 1.74 -24.27 -6.55
CA LEU A 186 2.84 -23.92 -5.64
C LEU A 186 2.45 -24.11 -4.18
N ASN A 187 1.23 -23.76 -3.78
CA ASN A 187 0.79 -23.93 -2.39
C ASN A 187 0.69 -25.41 -1.97
N LYS A 188 0.37 -26.32 -2.92
CA LYS A 188 0.41 -27.77 -2.66
C LYS A 188 1.83 -28.30 -2.53
N GLN A 189 2.77 -27.76 -3.31
CA GLN A 189 4.17 -28.20 -3.35
C GLN A 189 5.06 -27.56 -2.27
N ALA A 190 4.81 -26.29 -1.92
CA ALA A 190 5.55 -25.54 -0.92
C ALA A 190 5.53 -26.22 0.45
N LYS A 191 4.40 -26.86 0.79
CA LYS A 191 4.22 -27.64 2.03
C LYS A 191 5.11 -28.87 2.14
N LYS A 192 5.86 -29.25 1.09
CA LYS A 192 6.71 -30.44 1.11
C LYS A 192 8.19 -30.15 0.92
N ASN A 193 8.60 -29.09 0.18
CA ASN A 193 9.98 -28.99 -0.32
C ASN A 193 10.51 -27.56 -0.59
N MET A 194 9.93 -26.49 -0.03
CA MET A 194 10.48 -25.14 -0.25
C MET A 194 11.32 -24.67 0.92
N THR A 195 12.65 -24.71 0.78
CA THR A 195 13.60 -24.22 1.79
C THR A 195 14.71 -23.37 1.18
N ILE A 196 15.22 -22.38 1.91
CA ILE A 196 16.49 -21.70 1.66
C ILE A 196 17.35 -21.81 2.90
N GLU A 197 18.57 -22.34 2.76
CA GLU A 197 19.53 -22.46 3.88
C GLU A 197 18.93 -23.18 5.11
N GLY A 198 18.13 -24.23 4.85
CA GLY A 198 17.46 -25.02 5.89
C GLY A 198 16.23 -24.35 6.53
N LYS A 199 15.85 -23.14 6.11
CA LYS A 199 14.60 -22.49 6.55
C LYS A 199 13.48 -22.71 5.56
N GLU A 200 12.32 -23.11 6.06
CA GLU A 200 11.11 -23.28 5.25
C GLU A 200 10.57 -21.94 4.74
N LEU A 201 10.26 -21.90 3.45
CA LEU A 201 9.60 -20.76 2.83
C LEU A 201 8.09 -20.93 2.91
N THR A 202 7.40 -19.84 3.19
CA THR A 202 5.93 -19.79 3.18
C THR A 202 5.44 -18.87 2.07
N LEU A 203 4.43 -19.33 1.33
CA LEU A 203 3.70 -18.54 0.35
C LEU A 203 2.34 -18.14 0.93
N ASN A 204 2.01 -16.85 0.90
CA ASN A 204 0.70 -16.33 1.30
C ASN A 204 0.08 -15.53 0.15
N PRO A 205 -1.26 -15.53 0.02
CA PRO A 205 -1.94 -14.63 -0.90
C PRO A 205 -1.67 -13.18 -0.50
N ALA A 206 -1.62 -12.28 -1.49
CA ALA A 206 -1.54 -10.85 -1.27
C ALA A 206 -2.92 -10.19 -1.37
N TYR A 207 -3.25 -9.34 -0.41
CA TYR A 207 -4.49 -8.59 -0.39
C TYR A 207 -4.20 -7.10 -0.50
N LEU A 208 -4.82 -6.45 -1.48
CA LEU A 208 -4.74 -5.02 -1.74
C LEU A 208 -5.74 -4.24 -0.89
N LEU A 209 -5.26 -3.15 -0.32
CA LEU A 209 -6.05 -2.11 0.35
C LEU A 209 -5.49 -0.73 -0.01
N TRP A 210 -6.31 0.30 0.13
CA TRP A 210 -5.93 1.68 -0.17
C TRP A 210 -6.62 2.71 0.72
N ASP A 211 -7.75 2.36 1.33
CA ASP A 211 -8.42 3.16 2.34
C ASP A 211 -8.04 2.69 3.75
N LEU A 212 -7.03 3.34 4.34
CA LEU A 212 -6.58 3.06 5.70
C LEU A 212 -7.54 3.62 6.78
N SER A 213 -8.43 4.54 6.42
CA SER A 213 -9.38 5.11 7.38
C SER A 213 -10.38 4.06 7.87
N ALA A 214 -10.71 3.08 7.02
CA ALA A 214 -11.55 1.93 7.37
C ALA A 214 -10.92 1.01 8.41
N ILE A 215 -9.59 1.03 8.57
CA ILE A 215 -8.84 0.11 9.45
C ILE A 215 -8.41 0.83 10.73
N SER A 216 -8.11 2.13 10.67
CA SER A 216 -7.72 2.94 11.83
C SER A 216 -8.76 2.96 12.96
N GLN A 217 -10.05 2.71 12.64
CA GLN A 217 -11.09 2.61 13.66
C GLN A 217 -11.05 1.29 14.46
N VAL A 218 -10.50 0.22 13.88
CA VAL A 218 -10.41 -1.09 14.54
C VAL A 218 -9.32 -1.09 15.62
N GLY A 219 -8.23 -0.35 15.41
CA GLY A 219 -7.12 -0.23 16.38
C GLY A 219 -7.39 0.65 17.60
N LYS A 220 -8.59 1.24 17.73
CA LYS A 220 -8.99 2.04 18.91
C LYS A 220 -9.79 1.25 19.95
N ILE A 221 -10.09 -0.02 19.70
CA ILE A 221 -10.75 -0.91 20.64
C ILE A 221 -9.73 -1.98 21.07
N LEU A 222 -8.75 -1.56 21.87
CA LEU A 222 -7.93 -2.42 22.73
C LEU A 222 -7.47 -1.56 23.92
#